data_AF-A0A0E3ZS80-F1
#
_entry.id   AF-A0A0E3ZS80-F1
#
_cell.length_a   1.000
_cell.length_b   1.000
_cell.length_c   1.000
_cell.angle_alpha   90.00
_cell.angle_beta   90.00
_cell.angle_gamma   90.00
#
_symmetry.space_group_name_H-M   'P 1'
#
loop_
_entity.id
_entity.type
_entity.pdbx_description
1 polymer ?
#
loop_
_entity_poly.entity_id
_entity_poly.type
_entity_poly.pdbx_seq_one_letter_code
_entity_poly.pdbx_strand_id
1 'polypeptide(L)'
;MANEKTIIDEWSVKDLEDGSSLTITVVNCTELGNQSLPGIQVFYMGNIINYEPLATERWAYQATKADVTEYLLEDKSWMVHADQFVKNYLVLGSPLKAKVVVKTRSSKEITKEYDLPFAV
;
A
#
# COMPACT_ATOMS: atom_id res chain seq x y z
N MET A 1 24.88 4.28 8.38
CA MET A 1 24.69 3.44 7.19
C MET A 1 23.70 4.17 6.29
N ALA A 2 23.73 3.96 4.97
CA ALA A 2 22.77 4.63 4.09
C ALA A 2 21.49 3.79 3.99
N ASN A 3 20.34 4.43 3.88
CA ASN A 3 19.06 3.75 3.63
C ASN A 3 19.16 2.97 2.30
N GLU A 4 19.00 1.66 2.36
CA GLU A 4 18.96 0.79 1.19
C GLU A 4 17.52 0.61 0.76
N LYS A 5 17.26 0.88 -0.53
CA LYS A 5 15.94 0.75 -1.14
C LYS A 5 15.97 -0.33 -2.19
N THR A 6 15.07 -1.31 -2.07
CA THR A 6 14.96 -2.42 -3.02
C THR A 6 13.53 -2.53 -3.53
N ILE A 7 13.34 -2.50 -4.85
CA ILE A 7 12.04 -2.76 -5.46
C ILE A 7 11.72 -4.24 -5.24
N ILE A 8 10.64 -4.53 -4.52
CA ILE A 8 10.18 -5.90 -4.26
C ILE A 8 9.15 -6.37 -5.29
N ASP A 9 8.40 -5.43 -5.88
CA ASP A 9 7.43 -5.72 -6.93
C ASP A 9 7.12 -4.45 -7.71
N GLU A 10 6.89 -4.61 -9.01
CA GLU A 10 6.42 -3.54 -9.89
C GLU A 10 5.45 -4.14 -10.90
N TRP A 11 4.27 -3.54 -11.00
CA TRP A 11 3.22 -4.02 -11.89
C TRP A 11 2.32 -2.88 -12.33
N SER A 12 1.65 -3.07 -13.47
CA SER A 12 0.81 -2.05 -14.05
C SER A 12 -0.50 -2.65 -14.54
N VAL A 13 -1.59 -1.91 -14.34
CA VAL A 13 -2.92 -2.25 -14.85
C VAL A 13 -3.25 -1.29 -15.98
N LYS A 14 -3.37 -1.83 -17.19
CA LYS A 14 -3.69 -1.03 -18.38
C LYS A 14 -5.19 -0.78 -18.45
N ASP A 15 -5.56 0.45 -18.75
CA ASP A 15 -6.90 0.82 -19.19
C ASP A 15 -6.95 0.72 -20.72
N LEU A 16 -7.92 -0.03 -21.24
CA LEU A 16 -8.11 -0.23 -22.67
C LEU A 16 -8.96 0.89 -23.30
N GLU A 17 -9.69 1.67 -22.48
CA GLU A 17 -10.55 2.76 -22.96
C GLU A 17 -9.72 3.94 -23.46
N ASP A 18 -8.68 4.35 -22.72
CA ASP A 18 -7.83 5.50 -23.04
C ASP A 18 -6.34 5.16 -23.23
N GLY A 19 -5.97 3.89 -23.06
CA GLY A 19 -4.60 3.41 -23.20
C GLY A 19 -3.68 3.77 -22.02
N SER A 20 -4.20 4.42 -20.99
CA SER A 20 -3.46 4.76 -19.77
C SER A 20 -3.14 3.52 -18.94
N SER A 21 -2.26 3.66 -17.95
CA SER A 21 -1.93 2.55 -17.05
C SER A 21 -1.68 3.02 -15.62
N LEU A 22 -2.22 2.28 -14.65
CA LEU A 22 -1.96 2.47 -13.24
C LEU A 22 -0.81 1.58 -12.80
N THR A 23 0.37 2.17 -12.63
CA THR A 23 1.57 1.47 -12.17
C THR A 23 1.72 1.59 -10.66
N ILE A 24 1.95 0.44 -10.03
CA ILE A 24 2.28 0.31 -8.61
C ILE A 24 3.71 -0.19 -8.50
N THR A 25 4.55 0.54 -7.78
CA THR A 25 5.90 0.11 -7.43
C THR A 25 5.99 -0.02 -5.91
N VAL A 26 6.43 -1.18 -5.44
CA VAL A 26 6.57 -1.47 -4.02
C VAL A 26 8.05 -1.62 -3.69
N VAL A 27 8.49 -0.87 -2.68
CA VAL A 27 9.90 -0.72 -2.33
C VAL A 27 10.09 -1.05 -0.86
N ASN A 28 10.95 -2.01 -0.56
CA ASN A 28 11.45 -2.23 0.78
C ASN A 28 12.52 -1.17 1.10
N CYS A 29 12.47 -0.61 2.30
CA CYS A 29 13.44 0.34 2.82
C CYS A 29 14.00 -0.17 4.14
N THR A 30 15.32 -0.15 4.31
CA THR A 30 15.96 -0.52 5.58
C THR A 30 15.76 0.55 6.66
N GLU A 31 15.58 1.81 6.27
CA GLU A 31 15.28 2.92 7.16
C GLU A 31 14.10 3.74 6.59
N LEU A 32 12.96 3.73 7.28
CA LEU A 32 11.75 4.44 6.88
C LEU A 32 11.11 5.13 8.08
N GLY A 33 10.62 6.35 7.85
CA GLY A 33 9.82 7.05 8.84
C GLY A 33 10.60 7.75 9.94
N ASN A 34 9.88 8.24 10.95
CA ASN A 34 10.47 9.04 12.03
C ASN A 34 11.40 8.25 12.95
N GLN A 35 11.21 6.92 13.02
CA GLN A 35 12.04 6.03 13.85
C GLN A 35 13.20 5.41 13.07
N SER A 36 13.32 5.70 11.76
CA SER A 36 14.35 5.11 10.89
C SER A 36 14.40 3.58 10.97
N LEU A 37 13.23 2.94 11.04
CA LEU A 37 13.09 1.48 11.13
C LEU A 37 12.75 0.88 9.75
N PRO A 38 12.99 -0.43 9.54
CA PRO A 38 12.61 -1.09 8.29
C PRO A 38 11.13 -0.89 7.96
N GLY A 39 10.80 -0.77 6.68
CA GLY A 39 9.42 -0.62 6.23
C GLY A 39 9.23 -0.78 4.73
N ILE A 40 8.00 -0.57 4.27
CA ILE A 40 7.63 -0.66 2.85
C ILE A 40 7.05 0.66 2.38
N GLN A 41 7.48 1.10 1.20
CA GLN A 41 6.89 2.22 0.47
C GLN A 41 6.09 1.69 -0.73
N VAL A 42 4.87 2.19 -0.91
CA VAL A 42 4.06 1.95 -2.11
C VAL A 42 3.98 3.26 -2.89
N PHE A 43 4.36 3.21 -4.16
CA PHE A 43 4.33 4.34 -5.09
C PHE A 43 3.26 4.10 -6.15
N TYR A 44 2.42 5.10 -6.40
CA TYR A 44 1.50 5.12 -7.55
C TYR A 44 1.04 6.54 -7.85
N MET A 45 0.92 6.89 -9.13
CA MET A 45 0.39 8.19 -9.59
C MET A 45 0.97 9.41 -8.84
N GLY A 46 2.27 9.39 -8.49
CA GLY A 46 2.93 10.45 -7.71
C GLY A 46 2.64 10.46 -6.20
N ASN A 47 1.79 9.55 -5.70
CA ASN A 47 1.55 9.32 -4.28
C ASN A 47 2.56 8.32 -3.72
N ILE A 48 2.88 8.50 -2.44
CA ILE A 48 3.78 7.62 -1.68
C ILE A 48 3.13 7.30 -0.34
N ILE A 49 3.04 6.01 -0.04
CA ILE A 49 2.51 5.52 1.23
C ILE A 49 3.63 4.80 1.94
N ASN A 50 3.91 5.24 3.17
CA ASN A 50 4.93 4.64 4.02
C ASN A 50 4.26 3.73 5.03
N TYR A 51 4.45 2.42 4.88
CA TYR A 51 4.16 1.45 5.92
C TYR A 51 5.39 1.38 6.83
N GLU A 52 5.47 2.36 7.74
CA GLU A 52 6.46 2.45 8.81
C GLU A 52 5.84 1.99 10.16
N PRO A 53 6.63 1.50 11.13
CA PRO A 53 6.10 0.93 12.37
C PRO A 53 5.12 1.85 13.12
N LEU A 54 5.50 3.10 13.38
CA LEU A 54 4.67 4.05 14.13
C LEU A 54 3.33 4.37 13.45
N ALA A 55 3.34 4.54 12.13
CA ALA A 55 2.10 4.79 11.38
C ALA A 55 1.21 3.54 11.37
N THR A 56 1.83 2.39 11.16
CA THR A 56 1.16 1.09 11.11
C THR A 56 0.53 0.72 12.44
N GLU A 57 1.19 1.00 13.57
CA GLU A 57 0.65 0.81 14.93
C GLU A 57 -0.66 1.57 15.13
N ARG A 58 -0.69 2.84 14.71
CA ARG A 58 -1.87 3.70 14.83
C ARG A 58 -3.01 3.18 13.96
N TRP A 59 -2.71 2.77 12.74
CA TRP A 59 -3.70 2.17 11.84
C TRP A 59 -4.21 0.83 12.39
N ALA A 60 -3.34 -0.01 12.95
CA ALA A 60 -3.74 -1.28 13.55
C ALA A 60 -4.67 -1.08 14.76
N TYR A 61 -4.38 -0.07 15.59
CA TYR A 61 -5.25 0.34 16.68
C TYR A 61 -6.62 0.83 16.18
N GLN A 62 -6.65 1.67 15.14
CA GLN A 62 -7.90 2.14 14.52
C GLN A 62 -8.71 0.99 13.92
N ALA A 63 -8.05 0.06 13.23
CA ALA A 63 -8.65 -1.14 12.66
C ALA A 63 -9.29 -2.02 13.74
N THR A 64 -8.56 -2.28 14.83
CA THR A 64 -9.05 -3.05 15.97
C THR A 64 -10.25 -2.37 16.62
N LYS A 65 -10.21 -1.04 16.77
CA LYS A 65 -11.34 -0.25 17.31
C LYS A 65 -12.56 -0.29 16.40
N ALA A 66 -12.36 -0.38 15.09
CA ALA A 66 -13.43 -0.49 14.10
C ALA A 66 -13.90 -1.94 13.87
N ASP A 67 -13.29 -2.92 14.55
CA ASP A 67 -13.58 -4.36 14.42
C ASP A 67 -13.42 -4.87 12.97
N VAL A 68 -12.36 -4.42 12.29
CA VAL A 68 -12.05 -4.84 10.91
C VAL A 68 -10.66 -5.47 10.81
N THR A 69 -10.54 -6.51 9.98
CA THR A 69 -9.25 -7.17 9.68
C THR A 69 -8.51 -6.52 8.52
N GLU A 70 -9.23 -5.77 7.68
CA GLU A 70 -8.66 -4.97 6.58
C GLU A 70 -9.05 -3.52 6.78
N TYR A 71 -8.06 -2.68 7.04
CA TYR A 71 -8.28 -1.27 7.32
C TYR A 71 -7.92 -0.43 6.10
N LEU A 72 -8.94 0.14 5.47
CA LEU A 72 -8.77 1.03 4.32
C LEU A 72 -8.11 2.33 4.76
N LEU A 73 -6.97 2.65 4.16
CA LEU A 73 -6.30 3.94 4.33
C LEU A 73 -6.91 4.93 3.34
N GLU A 74 -8.09 5.46 3.68
CA GLU A 74 -8.87 6.32 2.77
C GLU A 74 -8.10 7.55 2.28
N ASP A 75 -7.39 8.23 3.20
CA ASP A 75 -6.55 9.41 2.90
C ASP A 75 -5.29 9.06 2.10
N LYS A 76 -4.94 7.76 2.05
CA LYS A 76 -3.82 7.20 1.31
C LYS A 76 -4.29 6.39 0.10
N SER A 77 -5.53 6.56 -0.34
CA SER A 77 -6.10 5.85 -1.47
C SER A 77 -6.61 6.85 -2.50
N TRP A 78 -6.46 6.50 -3.78
CA TRP A 78 -7.06 7.26 -4.87
C TRP A 78 -8.35 6.57 -5.29
N MET A 79 -9.48 7.09 -4.81
CA MET A 79 -10.83 6.51 -5.01
C MET A 79 -11.82 7.53 -5.58
N VAL A 80 -11.32 8.48 -6.39
CA VAL A 80 -12.14 9.57 -6.95
C VAL A 80 -13.22 9.04 -7.89
N HIS A 81 -12.94 7.93 -8.58
CA HIS A 81 -13.87 7.28 -9.50
C HIS A 81 -14.23 5.88 -8.97
N ALA A 82 -15.49 5.47 -9.16
CA ALA A 82 -15.98 4.19 -8.66
C ALA A 82 -15.45 2.99 -9.48
N ASP A 83 -15.15 3.22 -10.75
CA ASP A 83 -14.67 2.25 -11.74
C ASP A 83 -13.15 2.30 -11.96
N GLN A 84 -12.46 3.29 -11.37
CA GLN A 84 -11.02 3.48 -11.52
C GLN A 84 -10.42 3.92 -10.19
N PHE A 85 -9.60 3.07 -9.57
CA PHE A 85 -9.07 3.35 -8.24
C PHE A 85 -7.76 2.63 -7.91
N VAL A 86 -7.07 3.18 -6.91
CA VAL A 86 -5.98 2.53 -6.16
C VAL A 86 -6.32 2.63 -4.69
N LYS A 87 -6.60 1.49 -4.06
CA LYS A 87 -6.92 1.39 -2.63
C LYS A 87 -5.77 0.76 -1.88
N ASN A 88 -5.40 1.38 -0.77
CA ASN A 88 -4.34 0.92 0.12
C ASN A 88 -4.96 0.50 1.45
N TYR A 89 -4.57 -0.66 1.93
CA TYR A 89 -5.08 -1.23 3.17
C TYR A 89 -3.93 -1.68 4.05
N LEU A 90 -4.15 -1.60 5.36
CA LEU A 90 -3.43 -2.40 6.34
C LEU A 90 -4.25 -3.65 6.65
N VAL A 91 -3.67 -4.83 6.42
CA VAL A 91 -4.26 -6.11 6.80
C VAL A 91 -3.69 -6.54 8.15
N LEU A 92 -4.58 -6.74 9.11
CA LEU A 92 -4.24 -7.28 10.43
C LEU A 92 -3.92 -8.77 10.33
N GLY A 93 -2.88 -9.18 11.05
CA GLY A 93 -2.36 -10.55 11.02
C GLY A 93 -1.01 -10.64 11.71
N SER A 94 -0.41 -11.83 11.64
CA SER A 94 0.96 -12.08 12.08
C SER A 94 1.70 -12.82 10.96
N PRO A 95 2.46 -12.12 10.11
CA PRO A 95 2.76 -10.68 10.14
C PRO A 95 1.61 -9.80 9.63
N LEU A 96 1.68 -8.49 9.94
CA LEU A 96 0.85 -7.48 9.28
C LEU A 96 1.21 -7.37 7.80
N LYS A 97 0.27 -6.94 6.96
CA LYS A 97 0.51 -6.78 5.52
C LYS A 97 0.02 -5.45 4.98
N ALA A 98 0.76 -4.91 4.02
CA ALA A 98 0.26 -3.87 3.12
C ALA A 98 -0.51 -4.53 1.98
N LYS A 99 -1.75 -4.12 1.75
CA LYS A 99 -2.58 -4.62 0.64
C LYS A 99 -2.91 -3.47 -0.32
N VAL A 100 -2.70 -3.71 -1.60
CA VAL A 100 -2.99 -2.75 -2.68
C VAL A 100 -4.01 -3.37 -3.62
N VAL A 101 -5.11 -2.68 -3.85
CA VAL A 101 -6.17 -3.07 -4.78
C VAL A 101 -6.28 -2.02 -5.87
N VAL A 102 -6.10 -2.43 -7.13
CA VAL A 102 -6.11 -1.54 -8.29
C VAL A 102 -7.17 -2.00 -9.28
N LYS A 103 -7.87 -1.01 -9.84
CA LYS A 103 -8.86 -1.21 -10.89
C LYS A 103 -8.76 -0.09 -11.92
N THR A 104 -8.75 -0.45 -13.19
CA THR A 104 -9.06 0.47 -14.29
C THR A 104 -10.46 0.20 -14.83
N ARG A 105 -11.01 1.10 -15.64
CA ARG A 105 -12.40 0.99 -16.13
C ARG A 105 -12.65 -0.30 -16.88
N SER A 106 -11.65 -0.74 -17.64
CA SER A 106 -11.69 -1.96 -18.45
C SER A 106 -11.15 -3.21 -17.75
N SER A 107 -10.60 -3.12 -16.54
CA SER A 107 -9.95 -4.26 -15.88
C SER A 107 -10.79 -4.88 -14.77
N LYS A 108 -10.48 -6.15 -14.47
CA LYS A 108 -10.84 -6.73 -13.17
C LYS A 108 -9.98 -6.09 -12.08
N GLU A 109 -10.47 -6.17 -10.85
CA GLU A 109 -9.72 -5.76 -9.67
C GLU A 109 -8.52 -6.66 -9.47
N ILE A 110 -7.34 -6.06 -9.37
CA ILE A 110 -6.08 -6.75 -9.07
C ILE A 110 -5.71 -6.41 -7.63
N THR A 111 -5.49 -7.44 -6.83
CA THR A 111 -5.13 -7.33 -5.42
C THR A 111 -3.77 -7.96 -5.21
N LYS A 112 -2.87 -7.24 -4.52
CA LYS A 112 -1.60 -7.78 -4.05
C LYS A 112 -1.36 -7.42 -2.59
N GLU A 113 -0.75 -8.33 -1.86
CA GLU A 113 -0.40 -8.18 -0.45
C GLU A 113 1.11 -8.33 -0.26
N TYR A 114 1.67 -7.59 0.69
CA TYR A 114 3.10 -7.58 1.00
C TYR A 114 3.28 -7.63 2.51
N ASP A 115 4.02 -8.62 3.00
CA ASP A 115 4.32 -8.77 4.42
C ASP A 115 5.20 -7.59 4.89
N LEU A 116 4.83 -6.98 6.02
CA LEU A 116 5.60 -5.88 6.58
C LEU A 116 6.88 -6.42 7.28
N PRO A 117 8.04 -5.76 7.13
CA PRO A 117 9.32 -6.24 7.66
C PRO A 117 9.49 -5.95 9.17
N PHE A 118 8.39 -5.88 9.92
CA PHE A 118 8.37 -5.60 11.35
C PHE A 118 7.10 -6.15 12.00
N ALA A 119 7.16 -6.35 13.31
CA ALA A 119 6.01 -6.61 14.16
C ALA A 119 5.60 -5.32 14.87
N VAL A 120 4.32 -5.20 15.19
CA VAL A 120 3.72 -4.04 15.87
C VAL A 120 2.89 -4.50 17.05
#